data_AF-A0A6G3XCG7-F1
#
_entry.id   AF-A0A6G3XCG7-F1
#
_cell.length_a   1.000
_cell.length_b   1.000
_cell.length_c   1.000
_cell.angle_alpha   90.00
_cell.angle_beta   90.00
_cell.angle_gamma   90.00
#
_symmetry.space_group_name_H-M   'P 1'
#
loop_
_entity.id
_entity.type
_entity.pdbx_description
1 polymer ?
#
loop_
_entity_poly.entity_id
_entity_poly.type
_entity_poly.pdbx_seq_one_letter_code
_entity_poly.pdbx_strand_id
1 'polypeptide(L)'
;MRNGEDGIVTDPGGGGGTGDLRRGVGALETFKKRVDALLTDFEGSAASKSKVADQKVSRASLSGPNARFAEADGLYTQYNRVHSSLVSLSKSLGDQIEYLSLGVHAAAVGFDNVEDDIRRRFYE
;
A
#
# COMPACT_ATOMS: atom_id res chain seq x y z
N MET A 1 -36.98 -16.33 -54.06
CA MET A 1 -36.56 -15.00 -53.58
C MET A 1 -37.33 -14.76 -52.29
N ARG A 2 -36.63 -14.85 -51.14
CA ARG A 2 -36.46 -13.75 -50.16
C ARG A 2 -37.78 -13.34 -49.46
N ASN A 3 -37.95 -13.37 -48.14
CA ASN A 3 -37.03 -13.45 -47.00
C ASN A 3 -37.80 -13.96 -45.77
N GLY A 4 -37.14 -14.76 -44.94
CA GLY A 4 -37.56 -15.00 -43.55
C GLY A 4 -37.27 -13.75 -42.72
N GLU A 5 -38.21 -13.43 -41.84
CA GLU A 5 -38.09 -12.39 -40.83
C GLU A 5 -37.25 -12.94 -39.68
N ASP A 6 -35.93 -12.76 -39.79
CA ASP A 6 -35.03 -12.90 -38.64
C ASP A 6 -35.30 -11.74 -37.69
N GLY A 7 -36.20 -11.98 -36.74
CA GLY A 7 -36.39 -11.13 -35.57
C GLY A 7 -35.06 -11.01 -34.83
N ILE A 8 -34.47 -9.82 -34.91
CA ILE A 8 -33.36 -9.40 -34.07
C ILE A 8 -33.82 -9.58 -32.62
N VAL A 9 -33.25 -10.58 -31.95
CA VAL A 9 -33.24 -10.66 -30.50
C VAL A 9 -32.32 -9.53 -30.03
N THR A 10 -32.88 -8.34 -29.83
CA THR A 10 -32.27 -7.35 -28.96
C THR A 10 -32.47 -7.84 -27.54
N ASP A 11 -31.45 -8.47 -26.99
CA ASP A 11 -31.31 -8.67 -25.56
C ASP A 11 -31.37 -7.28 -24.86
N PRO A 12 -32.37 -7.00 -24.02
CA PRO A 12 -32.41 -5.78 -23.23
C PRO A 12 -31.74 -6.08 -21.88
N GLY A 13 -30.42 -6.29 -21.90
CA GLY A 13 -29.62 -6.63 -20.71
C GLY A 13 -28.65 -5.54 -20.28
N GLY A 14 -28.89 -4.27 -20.62
CA GLY A 14 -28.05 -3.13 -20.24
C GLY A 14 -28.24 -2.68 -18.79
N GLY A 15 -28.00 -3.55 -17.81
CA GLY A 15 -28.15 -3.29 -16.37
C GLY A 15 -26.83 -3.15 -15.59
N GLY A 16 -25.72 -2.78 -16.25
CA GLY A 16 -24.36 -2.87 -15.68
C GLY A 16 -23.80 -1.61 -15.00
N GLY A 17 -24.54 -0.50 -14.92
CA GLY A 17 -23.93 0.81 -14.61
C GLY A 17 -23.63 1.06 -13.12
N THR A 18 -24.62 0.96 -12.24
CA THR A 18 -24.54 1.46 -10.84
C THR A 18 -24.29 0.37 -9.81
N GLY A 19 -24.83 -0.84 -10.01
CA GLY A 19 -24.63 -1.95 -9.09
C GLY A 19 -23.19 -2.45 -9.05
N ASP A 20 -22.52 -2.45 -10.21
CA ASP A 20 -21.12 -2.86 -10.32
C ASP A 20 -20.17 -1.81 -9.74
N LEU A 21 -20.48 -0.51 -9.91
CA LEU A 21 -19.76 0.60 -9.27
C LEU A 21 -19.82 0.52 -7.74
N ARG A 22 -21.01 0.35 -7.14
CA ARG A 22 -21.13 0.21 -5.67
C ARG A 22 -20.38 -0.99 -5.12
N ARG A 23 -20.43 -2.12 -5.83
CA ARG A 23 -19.64 -3.31 -5.48
C ARG A 23 -18.14 -3.01 -5.55
N GLY A 24 -17.70 -2.27 -6.58
CA GLY A 24 -16.34 -1.79 -6.74
C GLY A 24 -15.87 -0.89 -5.59
N VAL A 25 -16.68 0.10 -5.21
CA VAL A 25 -16.39 0.99 -4.06
C VAL A 25 -16.26 0.19 -2.77
N GLY A 26 -17.21 -0.70 -2.46
CA GLY A 26 -17.14 -1.53 -1.25
C GLY A 26 -15.93 -2.47 -1.22
N ALA A 27 -15.52 -3.00 -2.37
CA ALA A 27 -14.30 -3.79 -2.49
C ALA A 27 -13.04 -2.92 -2.23
N LEU A 28 -13.03 -1.69 -2.73
CA LEU A 28 -11.92 -0.76 -2.59
C LEU A 28 -11.78 -0.24 -1.15
N GLU A 29 -12.89 0.03 -0.46
CA GLU A 29 -12.91 0.33 0.97
C GLU A 29 -12.36 -0.83 1.81
N THR A 30 -12.75 -2.06 1.46
CA THR A 30 -12.25 -3.26 2.14
C THR A 30 -10.75 -3.44 1.92
N PHE A 31 -10.28 -3.17 0.70
CA PHE A 31 -8.84 -3.19 0.39
C PHE A 31 -8.08 -2.12 1.18
N LYS A 32 -8.59 -0.87 1.24
CA LYS A 32 -8.01 0.21 2.05
C LYS A 32 -7.83 -0.22 3.51
N LYS A 33 -8.88 -0.78 4.12
CA LYS A 33 -8.82 -1.26 5.52
C LYS A 33 -7.71 -2.28 5.74
N ARG A 34 -7.48 -3.18 4.77
CA ARG A 34 -6.40 -4.18 4.84
C ARG A 34 -5.02 -3.55 4.69
N VAL A 35 -4.87 -2.56 3.81
CA VAL A 35 -3.61 -1.83 3.62
C VAL A 35 -3.27 -0.98 4.84
N ASP A 36 -4.26 -0.28 5.42
CA ASP A 36 -4.08 0.49 6.67
C ASP A 36 -3.71 -0.41 7.86
N ALA A 37 -4.33 -1.59 7.95
CA ALA A 37 -3.96 -2.59 8.96
C ALA A 37 -2.52 -3.07 8.75
N LEU A 38 -2.12 -3.36 7.51
CA LEU A 38 -0.74 -3.75 7.18
C LEU A 38 0.27 -2.66 7.56
N LEU A 39 -0.04 -1.38 7.29
CA LEU A 39 0.82 -0.25 7.69
C LEU A 39 0.96 -0.18 9.21
N THR A 40 -0.16 -0.33 9.92
CA THR A 40 -0.20 -0.32 11.39
C THR A 40 0.62 -1.47 11.97
N ASP A 41 0.44 -2.68 11.45
CA ASP A 41 1.18 -3.88 11.86
C ASP A 41 2.68 -3.73 11.56
N PHE A 42 3.02 -3.17 10.39
CA PHE A 42 4.40 -2.92 10.00
C PHE A 42 5.08 -1.91 10.93
N GLU A 43 4.45 -0.77 11.21
CA GLU A 43 4.97 0.25 12.14
C GLU A 43 5.06 -0.25 13.59
N GLY A 44 4.15 -1.14 14.00
CA GLY A 44 4.20 -1.81 15.30
C GLY A 44 5.26 -2.91 15.41
N SER A 45 5.76 -3.42 14.28
CA SER A 45 6.71 -4.53 14.24
C SER A 45 8.15 -4.12 14.58
N ALA A 46 9.00 -5.12 14.85
CA ALA A 46 10.45 -4.91 14.98
C ALA A 46 11.13 -4.43 13.69
N ALA A 47 10.44 -4.53 12.54
CA ALA A 47 10.94 -4.08 11.25
C ALA A 47 10.62 -2.62 10.96
N SER A 48 9.84 -1.93 11.81
CA SER A 48 9.54 -0.52 11.60
C SER A 48 10.81 0.33 11.64
N LYS A 49 10.80 1.43 10.89
CA LYS A 49 11.94 2.33 10.78
C LYS A 49 12.45 2.76 12.16
N SER A 50 11.55 3.07 13.09
CA SER A 50 11.92 3.48 14.46
C SER A 50 12.64 2.37 15.22
N LYS A 51 12.05 1.17 15.26
CA LYS A 51 12.62 0.00 15.96
C LYS A 51 13.94 -0.46 15.37
N VAL A 52 14.09 -0.41 14.04
CA VAL A 52 15.37 -0.70 13.39
C VAL A 52 16.39 0.39 13.71
N ALA A 53 16.01 1.67 13.66
CA ALA A 53 16.91 2.78 13.95
C ALA A 53 17.43 2.77 15.40
N ASP A 54 16.65 2.25 16.34
CA ASP A 54 17.03 2.12 17.76
C ASP A 54 18.04 1.01 18.02
N GLN A 55 18.18 0.03 17.12
CA GLN A 55 19.18 -1.04 17.21
C GLN A 55 20.57 -0.50 16.89
N LYS A 56 21.16 0.24 17.83
CA LYS A 56 22.51 0.80 17.71
C LYS A 56 23.50 0.00 18.53
N VAL A 57 24.62 -0.36 17.92
CA VAL A 57 25.78 -0.92 18.61
C VAL A 57 26.82 0.18 18.77
N SER A 58 27.38 0.35 19.96
CA SER A 58 28.50 1.28 20.16
C SER A 58 29.80 0.61 19.70
N ARG A 59 30.75 1.38 19.18
CA ARG A 59 32.08 0.84 18.84
C ARG A 59 32.71 0.18 20.08
N ALA A 60 32.61 0.82 21.24
CA ALA A 60 33.18 0.31 22.49
C ALA A 60 32.66 -1.09 22.86
N SER A 61 31.43 -1.46 22.45
CA SER A 61 30.85 -2.79 22.67
C SER A 61 31.55 -3.90 21.87
N LEU A 62 32.33 -3.55 20.84
CA LEU A 62 33.07 -4.48 19.97
C LEU A 62 34.53 -4.66 20.40
N SER A 63 34.94 -4.05 21.51
CA SER A 63 36.31 -4.12 22.04
C SER A 63 36.31 -4.25 23.57
N GLY A 64 37.29 -4.96 24.13
CA GLY A 64 37.45 -5.01 25.59
C GLY A 64 37.88 -3.65 26.17
N PRO A 65 37.60 -3.38 27.48
CA PRO A 65 37.91 -2.10 28.13
C PRO A 65 39.38 -1.64 27.99
N ASN A 66 40.31 -2.60 27.89
CA ASN A 66 41.75 -2.35 27.81
C ASN A 66 42.41 -2.94 26.55
N ALA A 67 41.63 -3.35 25.54
CA ALA A 67 42.15 -3.95 24.33
C ALA A 67 41.65 -3.19 23.09
N ARG A 68 42.55 -2.46 22.43
CA ARG A 68 42.26 -1.83 21.14
C ARG A 68 42.42 -2.87 20.03
N PHE A 69 41.32 -3.53 19.69
CA PHE A 69 41.22 -4.37 18.50
C PHE A 69 40.92 -3.48 17.29
N ALA A 70 41.84 -3.39 16.33
CA ALA A 70 41.70 -2.48 15.18
C ALA A 70 40.64 -3.00 14.19
N GLU A 71 40.50 -4.31 14.09
CA GLU A 71 39.51 -5.00 13.27
C GLU A 71 38.07 -4.71 13.75
N ALA A 72 37.89 -4.30 15.01
CA ALA A 72 36.61 -3.83 15.53
C ALA A 72 36.11 -2.57 14.79
N ASP A 73 37.00 -1.73 14.26
CA ASP A 73 36.61 -0.57 13.45
C ASP A 73 36.04 -0.97 12.10
N GLY A 74 36.63 -2.01 11.49
CA GLY A 74 36.11 -2.60 10.26
C GLY A 74 34.72 -3.19 10.47
N LEU A 75 34.55 -4.01 11.52
CA LEU A 75 33.25 -4.59 11.86
C LEU A 75 32.21 -3.50 12.17
N TYR A 76 32.58 -2.49 12.97
CA TYR A 76 31.70 -1.36 13.29
C TYR A 76 31.24 -0.61 12.04
N THR A 77 32.16 -0.36 11.10
CA THR A 77 31.87 0.31 9.83
C THR A 77 30.88 -0.50 9.00
N GLN A 78 31.11 -1.80 8.86
CA GLN A 78 30.22 -2.69 8.09
C GLN A 78 28.85 -2.82 8.76
N TYR A 79 28.80 -2.91 10.09
CA TYR A 79 27.56 -2.91 10.85
C TYR A 79 26.74 -1.64 10.57
N ASN A 80 27.34 -0.45 10.70
CA ASN A 80 26.63 0.81 10.47
C ASN A 80 26.15 0.96 9.02
N ARG A 81 26.90 0.43 8.05
CA ARG A 81 26.47 0.39 6.65
C ARG A 81 25.20 -0.45 6.47
N VAL A 82 25.19 -1.68 7.00
CA VAL A 82 24.02 -2.56 6.91
C VAL A 82 22.84 -1.96 7.69
N HIS A 83 23.08 -1.47 8.90
CA HIS A 83 22.08 -0.81 9.73
C HIS A 83 21.41 0.36 8.99
N SER A 84 22.20 1.25 8.38
CA SER A 84 21.68 2.39 7.61
C SER A 84 20.85 1.94 6.39
N SER A 85 21.29 0.90 5.70
CA SER A 85 20.53 0.32 4.59
C SER A 85 19.19 -0.28 5.06
N LEU A 86 19.17 -0.97 6.21
CA LEU A 86 17.94 -1.52 6.78
C LEU A 86 16.97 -0.42 7.22
N VAL A 87 17.45 0.63 7.88
CA VAL A 87 16.62 1.79 8.25
C VAL A 87 15.99 2.42 7.01
N SER A 88 16.77 2.57 5.93
CA SER A 88 16.30 3.14 4.66
C SER A 88 15.27 2.25 3.97
N LEU A 89 15.50 0.93 4.00
CA LEU A 89 14.58 -0.06 3.46
C LEU A 89 13.24 -0.05 4.23
N SER A 90 13.29 -0.11 5.56
CA SER A 90 12.09 -0.07 6.40
C SER A 90 11.28 1.20 6.18
N LYS A 91 11.95 2.36 6.04
CA LYS A 91 11.28 3.60 5.67
C LYS A 91 10.58 3.48 4.31
N SER A 92 11.30 3.06 3.27
CA SER A 92 10.76 2.96 1.91
C SER A 92 9.56 2.03 1.83
N LEU A 93 9.58 0.91 2.57
CA LEU A 93 8.46 -0.01 2.65
C LEU A 93 7.23 0.62 3.33
N GLY A 94 7.42 1.31 4.47
CA GLY A 94 6.33 2.05 5.12
C GLY A 94 5.72 3.10 4.20
N ASP A 95 6.55 3.93 3.56
CA ASP A 95 6.13 4.95 2.60
C ASP A 95 5.31 4.33 1.43
N GLN A 96 5.75 3.17 0.90
CA GLN A 96 5.03 2.49 -0.19
C GLN A 96 3.65 1.97 0.22
N ILE A 97 3.51 1.43 1.43
CA ILE A 97 2.21 0.96 1.95
C ILE A 97 1.29 2.16 2.19
N GLU A 98 1.81 3.26 2.71
CA GLU A 98 1.06 4.51 2.87
C GLU A 98 0.56 5.07 1.52
N TYR A 99 1.44 5.13 0.51
CA TYR A 99 1.04 5.55 -0.84
C TYR A 99 -0.03 4.65 -1.45
N LEU A 100 0.04 3.34 -1.21
CA LEU A 100 -1.00 2.41 -1.63
C LEU A 100 -2.34 2.73 -0.96
N SER A 101 -2.36 2.99 0.34
CA SER A 101 -3.59 3.37 1.06
C SER A 101 -4.18 4.67 0.49
N LEU A 102 -3.34 5.68 0.26
CA LEU A 102 -3.75 6.95 -0.31
C LEU A 102 -4.32 6.79 -1.73
N GLY A 103 -3.65 6.01 -2.59
CA GLY A 103 -4.10 5.77 -3.96
C GLY A 103 -5.45 5.06 -4.01
N VAL A 104 -5.67 4.09 -3.12
CA VAL A 104 -6.94 3.38 -2.97
C VAL A 104 -8.04 4.30 -2.48
N HIS A 105 -7.75 5.15 -1.50
CA HIS A 105 -8.69 6.13 -1.01
C HIS A 105 -9.09 7.14 -2.10
N ALA A 106 -8.13 7.65 -2.86
CA ALA A 106 -8.39 8.56 -3.96
C ALA A 106 -9.25 7.91 -5.05
N ALA A 107 -9.01 6.64 -5.37
CA ALA A 107 -9.83 5.89 -6.31
C ALA A 107 -11.27 5.70 -5.79
N ALA A 108 -11.47 5.43 -4.49
CA ALA A 108 -12.81 5.30 -3.91
C ALA A 108 -13.62 6.60 -4.00
N VAL A 109 -13.02 7.72 -3.60
CA VAL A 109 -13.61 9.05 -3.74
C VAL A 109 -13.90 9.38 -5.21
N GLY A 110 -13.00 8.98 -6.13
CA GLY A 110 -13.23 9.12 -7.57
C GLY A 110 -14.49 8.40 -8.04
N PHE A 111 -14.72 7.16 -7.59
CA PHE A 111 -15.92 6.40 -7.93
C PHE A 111 -17.20 7.02 -7.36
N ASP A 112 -17.19 7.47 -6.10
CA ASP A 112 -18.36 8.12 -5.48
C ASP A 112 -18.80 9.35 -6.28
N ASN A 113 -17.85 10.18 -6.72
CA ASN A 113 -18.12 11.34 -7.55
C ASN A 113 -18.74 10.97 -8.92
N VAL A 114 -18.29 9.86 -9.52
CA VAL A 114 -18.86 9.36 -10.79
C VAL A 114 -20.27 8.84 -10.58
N GLU A 115 -20.54 8.11 -9.49
CA GLU A 115 -21.89 7.64 -9.16
C GLU A 115 -22.86 8.82 -8.94
N ASP A 116 -22.41 9.86 -8.24
CA ASP A 116 -23.18 11.08 -8.00
C ASP A 116 -23.48 11.86 -9.29
N ASP A 117 -22.52 11.98 -10.21
CA ASP A 117 -22.74 12.63 -11.50
C ASP A 117 -23.75 11.86 -12.37
N ILE A 118 -23.64 10.52 -12.40
CA ILE A 118 -24.63 9.67 -13.08
C ILE A 118 -26.02 9.89 -12.48
N ARG A 119 -26.12 9.85 -11.14
CA ARG A 119 -27.39 10.04 -10.44
C ARG A 119 -28.00 11.40 -10.75
N ARG A 120 -27.21 12.48 -10.78
CA ARG A 120 -27.68 13.83 -11.14
C ARG A 120 -28.27 13.88 -12.56
N ARG A 121 -27.57 13.31 -13.55
CA ARG A 121 -28.03 13.29 -14.96
C ARG A 121 -29.31 12.49 -15.19
N PHE A 122 -29.65 11.55 -14.31
CA PHE A 122 -30.93 10.82 -14.38
C PHE A 122 -32.10 11.59 -13.76
N TYR A 123 -31.84 12.63 -12.97
CA TYR A 123 -32.86 13.46 -12.33
C TYR A 123 -33.08 14.82 -13.03
N GLU A 124 -32.27 15.15 -14.03
CA GLU A 124 -32.50 16.25 -15.01
C GLU A 124 -33.19 15.72 -16.27
#